data_AF-A0ABD6CEA2-F1
#
_entry.id   AF-A0ABD6CEA2-F1
#
_cell.length_a   1.000
_cell.length_b   1.000
_cell.length_c   1.000
_cell.angle_alpha   90.00
_cell.angle_beta   90.00
_cell.angle_gamma   90.00
#
_symmetry.space_group_name_H-M   'P 1'
#
loop_
_entity.id
_entity.type
_entity.pdbx_description
1 polymer ?
#
loop_
_entity_poly.entity_id
_entity_poly.type
_entity_poly.pdbx_seq_one_letter_code
_entity_poly.pdbx_strand_id
1 'polypeptide(L)'
;MGVVRREGQWRLHKRAEGVYEVTHKDRIELKIVTDDYRPTGVGDARDDMTVPVREVSSFNDAEALFEDMVAGRSAGGGLGTAQPMAGSSGLDLDLSQGEGDADWEDLPPGGVLLVGVIAGGLFLSQTGFDTSNPVFFLGVGLLGVGIVVSGLAYREYQQDGFGAALDYLVTTGDDDGSGATDADDPDRTPPTPETLKNELIFDRAGQQCEWCEEHTDNPEVHHIEPRAEGGPNEPENLIVLCPNHHRLADNGGLTRTKLKAKVSRQMADWSRAD
;
A
#
# COMPACT_ATOMS: atom_id res chain seq x y z
N MET A 1 -7.46 -26.58 -15.83
CA MET A 1 -6.89 -25.62 -14.86
C MET A 1 -8.00 -24.72 -14.38
N GLY A 2 -8.11 -24.49 -13.07
CA GLY A 2 -9.22 -23.73 -12.50
C GLY A 2 -8.91 -23.23 -11.09
N VAL A 3 -9.62 -22.20 -10.68
CA VAL A 3 -9.60 -21.71 -9.29
C VAL A 3 -10.29 -22.77 -8.44
N VAL A 4 -9.58 -23.29 -7.44
CA VAL A 4 -10.12 -24.28 -6.50
C VAL A 4 -10.74 -23.58 -5.30
N ARG A 5 -10.14 -22.45 -4.87
CA ARG A 5 -10.61 -21.67 -3.72
C ARG A 5 -10.32 -20.18 -3.89
N ARG A 6 -11.18 -19.33 -3.31
CA ARG A 6 -11.06 -17.86 -3.33
C ARG A 6 -11.44 -17.27 -1.98
N GLU A 7 -10.60 -16.37 -1.47
CA GLU A 7 -10.84 -15.60 -0.24
C GLU A 7 -10.36 -14.16 -0.46
N GLY A 8 -11.31 -13.23 -0.63
CA GLY A 8 -11.00 -11.84 -1.00
C GLY A 8 -10.22 -11.75 -2.32
N GLN A 9 -9.00 -11.19 -2.24
CA GLN A 9 -8.06 -11.07 -3.35
C GLN A 9 -7.12 -12.28 -3.50
N TRP A 10 -7.20 -13.26 -2.61
CA TRP A 10 -6.42 -14.48 -2.67
C TRP A 10 -7.14 -15.56 -3.48
N ARG A 11 -6.36 -16.29 -4.30
CA ARG A 11 -6.87 -17.40 -5.09
C ARG A 11 -5.90 -18.56 -5.07
N LEU A 12 -6.42 -19.77 -4.88
CA LEU A 12 -5.70 -21.03 -5.04
C LEU A 12 -6.05 -21.64 -6.40
N HIS A 13 -5.10 -21.68 -7.32
CA HIS A 13 -5.25 -22.18 -8.69
C HIS A 13 -4.66 -23.57 -8.84
N LYS A 14 -5.40 -24.52 -9.42
CA LYS A 14 -4.85 -25.83 -9.82
C LYS A 14 -4.28 -25.75 -11.23
N ARG A 15 -2.95 -25.89 -11.35
CA ARG A 15 -2.22 -25.86 -12.63
C ARG A 15 -2.06 -27.25 -13.23
N ALA A 16 -1.66 -28.21 -12.42
CA ALA A 16 -1.54 -29.61 -12.82
C ALA A 16 -2.05 -30.52 -11.70
N GLU A 17 -2.10 -31.82 -11.95
CA GLU A 17 -2.32 -32.80 -10.90
C GLU A 17 -1.14 -32.73 -9.90
N GLY A 18 -1.46 -32.39 -8.66
CA GLY A 18 -0.48 -32.15 -7.60
C GLY A 18 0.28 -30.83 -7.67
N VAL A 19 -0.11 -29.86 -8.51
CA VAL A 19 0.51 -28.51 -8.52
C VAL A 19 -0.54 -27.42 -8.38
N TYR A 20 -0.38 -26.62 -7.34
CA TYR A 20 -1.24 -25.51 -7.00
C TYR A 20 -0.43 -24.22 -6.91
N GLU A 21 -1.04 -23.11 -7.30
CA GLU A 21 -0.45 -21.78 -7.19
C GLU A 21 -1.36 -20.90 -6.34
N VAL A 22 -0.78 -20.26 -5.34
CA VAL A 22 -1.45 -19.23 -4.56
C VAL A 22 -1.11 -17.88 -5.15
N THR A 23 -2.15 -17.12 -5.48
CA THR A 23 -2.04 -15.78 -6.06
C THR A 23 -2.73 -14.74 -5.19
N HIS A 24 -2.17 -13.54 -5.15
CA HIS A 24 -2.75 -12.35 -4.52
C HIS A 24 -2.63 -11.18 -5.49
N LYS A 25 -3.75 -10.51 -5.79
CA LYS A 25 -3.80 -9.45 -6.83
C LYS A 25 -3.14 -9.89 -8.14
N ASP A 26 -3.43 -11.12 -8.57
CA ASP A 26 -2.92 -11.76 -9.78
C ASP A 26 -1.39 -12.00 -9.84
N ARG A 27 -0.66 -11.75 -8.75
CA ARG A 27 0.75 -12.14 -8.58
C ARG A 27 0.86 -13.49 -7.88
N ILE A 28 1.72 -14.38 -8.37
CA ILE A 28 2.00 -15.68 -7.73
C ILE A 28 2.88 -15.45 -6.50
N GLU A 29 2.34 -15.76 -5.32
CA GLU A 29 3.05 -15.61 -4.04
C GLU A 29 3.69 -16.93 -3.61
N LEU A 30 3.07 -18.06 -3.96
CA LEU A 30 3.53 -19.38 -3.55
C LEU A 30 3.12 -20.47 -4.54
N LYS A 31 4.00 -21.44 -4.76
CA LYS A 31 3.67 -22.69 -5.44
C LYS A 31 3.64 -23.85 -4.44
N ILE A 32 2.59 -24.65 -4.48
CA ILE A 32 2.40 -25.81 -3.62
C ILE A 32 2.43 -27.08 -4.47
N VAL A 33 3.30 -28.02 -4.13
CA VAL A 33 3.45 -29.31 -4.83
C VAL A 33 3.02 -30.42 -3.88
N THR A 34 2.13 -31.31 -4.33
CA THR A 34 1.67 -32.46 -3.55
C THR A 34 2.36 -33.76 -3.98
N ASP A 35 2.28 -34.80 -3.16
CA ASP A 35 2.83 -36.13 -3.46
C ASP A 35 2.25 -36.77 -4.74
N ASP A 36 1.06 -36.33 -5.16
CA ASP A 36 0.41 -36.76 -6.41
C ASP A 36 1.10 -36.20 -7.67
N TYR A 37 1.99 -35.22 -7.52
CA TYR A 37 2.67 -34.62 -8.66
C TYR A 37 3.63 -35.59 -9.34
N ARG A 38 3.41 -35.79 -10.64
CA ARG A 38 4.30 -36.55 -11.53
C ARG A 38 4.91 -35.59 -12.57
N PRO A 39 6.24 -35.38 -12.58
CA PRO A 39 6.86 -34.51 -13.57
C PRO A 39 6.65 -35.09 -14.97
N THR A 40 6.10 -34.27 -15.87
CA THR A 40 5.79 -34.64 -17.25
C THR A 40 6.64 -33.81 -18.22
N GLY A 41 7.95 -34.10 -18.27
CA GLY A 41 8.85 -33.49 -19.25
C GLY A 41 10.13 -32.90 -18.66
N VAL A 42 10.66 -31.89 -19.35
CA VAL A 42 11.92 -31.21 -19.01
C VAL A 42 11.58 -30.03 -18.09
N GLY A 43 11.49 -30.30 -16.79
CA GLY A 43 11.23 -29.31 -15.74
C GLY A 43 10.44 -29.90 -14.58
N ASP A 44 11.01 -29.89 -13.38
CA ASP A 44 10.30 -30.23 -12.15
C ASP A 44 9.67 -28.94 -11.59
N ALA A 45 8.41 -29.00 -11.16
CA ALA A 45 7.75 -27.86 -10.52
C ALA A 45 8.38 -27.52 -9.16
N ARG A 46 9.13 -28.46 -8.57
CA ARG A 46 9.95 -28.28 -7.37
C ARG A 46 11.19 -27.42 -7.59
N ASP A 47 11.70 -27.36 -8.83
CA ASP A 47 12.94 -26.65 -9.17
C ASP A 47 12.70 -25.20 -9.61
N ASP A 48 11.49 -24.68 -9.46
CA ASP A 48 11.18 -23.29 -9.80
C ASP A 48 11.80 -22.33 -8.78
N MET A 49 12.86 -21.63 -9.19
CA MET A 49 13.55 -20.63 -8.35
C MET A 49 12.89 -19.25 -8.39
N THR A 50 11.87 -19.04 -9.22
CA THR A 50 11.23 -17.72 -9.37
C THR A 50 10.14 -17.45 -8.35
N VAL A 51 9.57 -18.52 -7.76
CA VAL A 51 8.50 -18.46 -6.78
C VAL A 51 8.83 -19.45 -5.66
N PRO A 52 8.61 -19.10 -4.38
CA PRO A 52 8.79 -20.04 -3.29
C PRO A 52 7.94 -21.30 -3.50
N VAL A 53 8.54 -22.48 -3.33
CA VAL A 53 7.87 -23.77 -3.45
C VAL A 53 7.70 -24.42 -2.07
N ARG A 54 6.50 -24.93 -1.78
CA ARG A 54 6.18 -25.70 -0.58
C ARG A 54 5.66 -27.08 -0.96
N GLU A 55 6.26 -28.12 -0.40
CA GLU A 55 5.81 -29.49 -0.58
C GLU A 55 4.87 -29.90 0.56
N VAL A 56 3.72 -30.50 0.21
CA VAL A 56 2.71 -30.97 1.17
C VAL A 56 2.19 -32.35 0.75
N SER A 57 1.60 -33.12 1.67
CA SER A 57 1.25 -34.52 1.34
C SER A 57 -0.03 -34.65 0.52
N SER A 58 -0.97 -33.70 0.67
CA SER A 58 -2.30 -33.80 0.08
C SER A 58 -2.88 -32.45 -0.34
N PHE A 59 -3.97 -32.49 -1.10
CA PHE A 59 -4.74 -31.28 -1.42
C PHE A 59 -5.29 -30.57 -0.17
N ASN A 60 -5.71 -31.33 0.85
CA ASN A 60 -6.22 -30.76 2.09
C ASN A 60 -5.14 -29.97 2.85
N ASP A 61 -3.89 -30.43 2.80
CA ASP A 61 -2.75 -29.68 3.37
C ASP A 61 -2.44 -28.42 2.57
N ALA A 62 -2.61 -28.47 1.24
CA ALA A 62 -2.48 -27.29 0.38
C ALA A 62 -3.55 -26.23 0.71
N GLU A 63 -4.78 -26.65 1.00
CA GLU A 63 -5.85 -25.75 1.46
C GLU A 63 -5.57 -25.18 2.85
N ALA A 64 -5.10 -26.00 3.80
CA ALA A 64 -4.74 -25.52 5.13
C ALA A 64 -3.60 -24.48 5.06
N LEU A 65 -2.60 -24.70 4.19
CA LEU A 65 -1.53 -23.75 3.95
C LEU A 65 -2.05 -22.45 3.32
N PHE A 66 -3.01 -22.55 2.41
CA PHE A 66 -3.67 -21.38 1.82
C PHE A 66 -4.43 -20.57 2.89
N GLU A 67 -5.20 -21.23 3.74
CA GLU A 67 -5.91 -20.59 4.86
C GLU A 67 -4.96 -19.89 5.84
N ASP A 68 -3.84 -20.54 6.18
CA ASP A 68 -2.81 -19.96 7.06
C ASP A 68 -2.19 -18.70 6.44
N MET A 69 -1.95 -18.65 5.13
CA MET A 69 -1.45 -17.44 4.48
C MET A 69 -2.47 -16.31 4.44
N VAL A 70 -3.75 -16.63 4.20
CA VAL A 70 -4.83 -15.64 4.24
C VAL A 70 -5.00 -15.08 5.65
N ALA A 71 -4.96 -15.94 6.67
CA ALA A 71 -5.09 -15.56 8.08
C ALA A 71 -3.85 -14.84 8.61
N GLY A 72 -2.65 -15.31 8.29
CA GLY A 72 -1.37 -14.81 8.76
C GLY A 72 -1.05 -13.39 8.27
N ARG A 73 -1.47 -13.04 7.05
CA ARG A 73 -1.35 -11.65 6.57
C ARG A 73 -2.43 -10.73 7.14
N SER A 74 -3.60 -11.28 7.47
CA SER A 74 -4.65 -10.55 8.20
C SER A 74 -4.26 -10.27 9.66
N ALA A 75 -3.39 -11.12 10.24
CA ALA A 75 -2.84 -10.96 11.60
C ALA A 75 -1.48 -10.23 11.65
N GLY A 76 -0.87 -9.95 10.49
CA GLY A 76 0.46 -9.34 10.34
C GLY A 76 0.57 -7.85 10.68
N GLY A 77 -0.41 -7.28 11.38
CA GLY A 77 -0.35 -5.95 12.01
C GLY A 77 0.13 -5.96 13.47
N GLY A 78 0.59 -7.10 14.00
CA GLY A 78 0.97 -7.21 15.42
C GLY A 78 2.19 -8.09 15.63
N LEU A 79 3.33 -7.46 15.88
CA LEU A 79 4.59 -8.06 16.31
C LEU A 79 4.42 -8.94 17.57
N GLY A 80 5.09 -10.09 17.60
CA GLY A 80 5.68 -10.63 18.83
C GLY A 80 5.30 -12.06 19.21
N THR A 81 5.93 -13.06 18.60
CA THR A 81 6.10 -14.37 19.23
C THR A 81 7.21 -14.28 20.29
N ALA A 82 6.78 -14.24 21.56
CA ALA A 82 7.65 -14.27 22.72
C ALA A 82 8.36 -15.63 22.88
N GLN A 83 9.69 -15.62 22.93
CA GLN A 83 10.46 -16.65 23.63
C GLN A 83 10.85 -16.13 25.02
N PRO A 84 10.87 -16.99 26.06
CA PRO A 84 11.23 -16.57 27.40
C PRO A 84 12.76 -16.57 27.54
N MET A 85 13.37 -15.41 27.79
CA MET A 85 14.74 -15.35 28.26
C MET A 85 14.80 -14.54 29.55
N ALA A 86 15.33 -15.20 30.57
CA ALA A 86 15.62 -14.69 31.89
C ALA A 86 16.62 -13.53 31.82
N GLY A 87 16.45 -12.59 32.75
CA GLY A 87 16.99 -11.25 32.65
C GLY A 87 18.50 -11.10 32.76
N SER A 88 18.97 -10.03 32.13
CA SER A 88 19.99 -9.15 32.69
C SER A 88 19.83 -7.78 32.01
N SER A 89 19.72 -6.74 32.81
CA SER A 89 19.63 -5.35 32.36
C SER A 89 20.98 -4.89 31.80
N GLY A 90 21.05 -4.77 30.47
CA GLY A 90 22.11 -4.12 29.71
C GLY A 90 21.52 -3.55 28.42
N LEU A 91 21.66 -2.25 28.20
CA LEU A 91 21.35 -1.60 26.92
C LEU A 91 22.47 -1.96 25.94
N ASP A 92 22.34 -3.12 25.29
CA ASP A 92 23.19 -3.53 24.18
C ASP A 92 22.47 -3.18 22.87
N LEU A 93 22.89 -2.07 22.27
CA LEU A 93 22.58 -1.72 20.88
C LEU A 93 23.46 -2.61 20.00
N ASP A 94 22.97 -3.81 19.74
CA ASP A 94 23.61 -4.79 18.87
C ASP A 94 23.48 -4.35 17.40
N LEU A 95 24.50 -3.65 16.90
CA LEU A 95 24.71 -3.31 15.49
C LEU A 95 25.53 -4.39 14.78
N SER A 96 25.43 -5.66 15.19
CA SER A 96 26.12 -6.74 14.48
C SER A 96 25.35 -7.16 13.23
N GLN A 97 25.89 -6.70 12.09
CA GLN A 97 25.94 -7.43 10.81
C GLN A 97 24.69 -8.24 10.44
N GLY A 98 23.62 -7.53 10.06
CA GLY A 98 22.75 -8.02 9.00
C GLY A 98 23.35 -7.59 7.67
N GLU A 99 23.94 -8.52 6.92
CA GLU A 99 24.17 -8.39 5.47
C GLU A 99 22.83 -8.48 4.71
N GLY A 100 21.85 -7.70 5.17
CA GLY A 100 20.67 -7.41 4.38
C GLY A 100 21.02 -6.25 3.48
N ASP A 101 20.84 -6.43 2.18
CA ASP A 101 20.78 -5.33 1.22
C ASP A 101 19.62 -4.42 1.64
N ALA A 102 19.86 -3.55 2.62
CA ALA A 102 18.93 -2.53 3.02
C ALA A 102 18.86 -1.56 1.85
N ASP A 103 17.82 -1.68 1.04
CA ASP A 103 17.53 -0.75 -0.03
C ASP A 103 17.35 0.63 0.61
N TRP A 104 18.39 1.45 0.49
CA TRP A 104 18.40 2.83 0.96
C TRP A 104 17.33 3.68 0.25
N GLU A 105 16.73 3.12 -0.81
CA GLU A 105 15.61 3.67 -1.57
C GLU A 105 14.30 3.69 -0.76
N ASP A 106 14.15 2.82 0.25
CA ASP A 106 12.92 2.71 1.06
C ASP A 106 12.98 3.42 2.42
N LEU A 107 14.01 4.22 2.68
CA LEU A 107 14.08 4.97 3.92
C LEU A 107 13.08 6.13 3.89
N PRO A 108 12.20 6.27 4.92
CA PRO A 108 11.31 7.41 4.99
C PRO A 108 12.15 8.69 5.12
N PRO A 109 11.64 9.85 4.70
CA PRO A 109 12.39 11.11 4.76
C PRO A 109 12.96 11.40 6.15
N GLY A 110 12.27 11.01 7.23
CA GLY A 110 12.77 11.12 8.60
C GLY A 110 13.97 10.23 8.90
N GLY A 111 14.04 9.02 8.32
CA GLY A 111 15.22 8.16 8.37
C GLY A 111 16.43 8.81 7.70
N VAL A 112 16.22 9.36 6.49
CA VAL A 112 17.25 10.09 5.74
C VAL A 112 17.74 11.32 6.51
N LEU A 113 16.83 12.08 7.13
CA LEU A 113 17.15 13.24 7.96
C LEU A 113 18.02 12.83 9.16
N LEU A 114 17.63 11.78 9.88
CA LEU A 114 18.34 11.31 11.06
C LEU A 114 19.74 10.82 10.70
N VAL A 115 19.88 10.01 9.65
CA VAL A 115 21.18 9.56 9.15
C VAL A 115 22.03 10.74 8.70
N GLY A 116 21.47 11.66 7.90
CA GLY A 116 22.19 12.82 7.38
C GLY A 116 22.75 13.73 8.49
N VAL A 117 21.94 14.04 9.50
CA VAL A 117 22.34 14.92 10.61
C VAL A 117 23.32 14.22 11.55
N ILE A 118 23.02 12.98 11.97
CA ILE A 118 23.85 12.27 12.96
C ILE A 118 25.17 11.80 12.32
N ALA A 119 25.11 11.11 11.18
CA ALA A 119 26.32 10.62 10.52
C ALA A 119 27.15 11.78 9.99
N GLY A 120 26.53 12.77 9.33
CA GLY A 120 27.21 13.96 8.84
C GLY A 120 27.91 14.75 9.97
N GLY A 121 27.21 14.96 11.09
CA GLY A 121 27.78 15.62 12.27
C GLY A 121 28.94 14.83 12.90
N LEU A 122 28.81 13.50 13.00
CA LEU A 122 29.88 12.63 13.51
C LEU A 122 31.12 12.69 12.62
N PHE A 123 30.97 12.57 11.30
CA PHE A 123 32.10 12.68 10.37
C PHE A 123 32.85 14.00 10.51
N LEU A 124 32.12 15.13 10.52
CA LEU A 124 32.72 16.45 10.70
C LEU A 124 33.41 16.61 12.06
N SER A 125 32.86 16.00 13.12
CA SER A 125 33.47 16.05 14.44
C SER A 125 34.80 15.29 14.52
N GLN A 126 34.92 14.18 13.77
CA GLN A 126 36.13 13.35 13.77
C GLN A 126 37.22 13.89 12.84
N THR A 127 36.85 14.42 11.68
CA THR A 127 37.81 14.96 10.71
C THR A 127 38.25 16.39 11.02
N GLY A 128 37.45 17.13 11.79
CA GLY A 128 37.57 18.57 11.91
C GLY A 128 37.29 19.29 10.57
N PHE A 129 37.76 20.54 10.45
CA PHE A 129 37.55 21.39 9.26
C PHE A 129 38.72 21.32 8.27
N ASP A 130 39.29 20.13 8.06
CA ASP A 130 40.36 19.94 7.09
C ASP A 130 39.81 19.71 5.68
N THR A 131 39.85 20.75 4.85
CA THR A 131 39.38 20.70 3.46
C THR A 131 40.26 19.85 2.53
N SER A 132 41.41 19.37 2.99
CA SER A 132 42.25 18.45 2.22
C SER A 132 41.82 16.98 2.38
N ASN A 133 41.00 16.67 3.39
CA ASN A 133 40.52 15.32 3.66
C ASN A 133 39.21 15.04 2.88
N PRO A 134 39.16 14.02 2.00
CA PRO A 134 37.94 13.70 1.25
C PRO A 134 36.75 13.33 2.15
N VAL A 135 36.98 12.81 3.36
CA VAL A 135 35.93 12.44 4.32
C VAL A 135 35.19 13.69 4.84
N PHE A 136 35.84 14.85 4.89
CA PHE A 136 35.19 16.12 5.23
C PHE A 136 34.03 16.42 4.27
N PHE A 137 34.26 16.27 2.96
CA PHE A 137 33.22 16.52 1.96
C PHE A 137 32.06 15.53 2.03
N LEU A 138 32.33 14.28 2.40
CA LEU A 138 31.27 13.29 2.68
C LEU A 138 30.40 13.75 3.86
N GLY A 139 31.03 14.20 4.95
CA GLY A 139 30.33 14.72 6.13
C GLY A 139 29.48 15.96 5.81
N VAL A 140 30.02 16.93 5.05
CA VAL A 140 29.27 18.10 4.57
C VAL A 140 28.10 17.68 3.67
N GLY A 141 28.31 16.72 2.77
CA GLY A 141 27.27 16.20 1.87
C GLY A 141 26.09 15.60 2.62
N LEU A 142 26.35 14.70 3.57
CA LEU A 142 25.32 14.07 4.40
C LEU A 142 24.52 15.09 5.22
N LEU A 143 25.21 16.06 5.83
CA LEU A 143 24.56 17.12 6.60
C LEU A 143 23.70 18.02 5.69
N GLY A 144 24.19 18.31 4.47
CA GLY A 144 23.44 19.04 3.44
C GLY A 144 22.12 18.35 3.07
N VAL A 145 22.13 17.02 2.88
CA VAL A 145 20.92 16.24 2.63
C VAL A 145 19.94 16.37 3.80
N GLY A 146 20.42 16.22 5.04
CA GLY A 146 19.60 16.39 6.24
C GLY A 146 18.94 17.78 6.34
N ILE A 147 19.67 18.84 5.98
CA ILE A 147 19.13 20.21 5.93
C ILE A 147 18.03 20.35 4.89
N VAL A 148 18.21 19.77 3.69
CA VAL A 148 17.21 19.84 2.62
C VAL A 148 15.91 19.15 3.06
N VAL A 149 15.99 17.93 3.59
CA VAL A 149 14.82 17.20 4.08
C VAL A 149 14.14 17.96 5.23
N SER A 150 14.92 18.54 6.15
CA SER A 150 14.39 19.39 7.22
C SER A 150 13.65 20.61 6.68
N GLY A 151 14.16 21.23 5.61
CA GLY A 151 13.53 22.37 4.95
C GLY A 151 12.20 22.01 4.28
N LEU A 152 12.12 20.82 3.68
CA LEU A 152 10.87 20.30 3.11
C LEU A 152 9.84 20.00 4.18
N ALA A 153 10.23 19.32 5.27
CA ALA A 153 9.34 19.08 6.40
C ALA A 153 8.87 20.39 7.06
N TYR A 154 9.75 21.41 7.16
CA TYR A 154 9.39 22.72 7.67
C TYR A 154 8.41 23.47 6.76
N ARG A 155 8.53 23.29 5.44
CA ARG A 155 7.57 23.84 4.49
C ARG A 155 6.20 23.21 4.70
N GLU A 156 6.12 21.88 4.81
CA GLU A 156 4.86 21.17 5.08
C GLU A 156 4.24 21.62 6.40
N TYR A 157 5.07 21.79 7.43
CA TYR A 157 4.65 22.34 8.72
C TYR A 157 3.99 23.72 8.61
N GLN A 158 4.51 24.60 7.75
CA GLN A 158 3.95 25.93 7.53
C GLN A 158 2.64 25.91 6.75
N GLN A 159 2.43 24.91 5.89
CA GLN A 159 1.24 24.81 5.05
C GLN A 159 0.09 24.12 5.79
N ASP A 160 0.36 22.98 6.42
CA ASP A 160 -0.67 22.05 6.90
C ASP A 160 -0.51 21.68 8.39
N GLY A 161 0.52 22.24 9.05
CA GLY A 161 0.75 22.09 10.48
C GLY A 161 1.59 20.87 10.86
N PHE A 162 1.68 20.59 12.16
CA PHE A 162 2.59 19.57 12.71
C PHE A 162 2.27 18.15 12.28
N GLY A 163 0.99 17.82 12.07
CA GLY A 163 0.56 16.48 11.65
C GLY A 163 1.13 16.11 10.28
N ALA A 164 0.98 16.99 9.29
CA ALA A 164 1.47 16.77 7.93
C ALA A 164 3.00 16.70 7.85
N ALA A 165 3.70 17.52 8.63
CA ALA A 165 5.17 17.46 8.71
C ALA A 165 5.68 16.14 9.31
N LEU A 166 4.96 15.59 10.29
CA LEU A 166 5.31 14.31 10.90
C LEU A 166 4.97 13.15 9.97
N ASP A 167 3.85 13.24 9.27
CA ASP A 167 3.45 12.28 8.24
C ASP A 167 4.50 12.20 7.12
N TYR A 168 4.93 13.34 6.57
CA TYR A 168 6.00 13.44 5.58
C TYR A 168 7.32 12.80 6.05
N LEU A 169 7.67 12.92 7.33
CA LEU A 169 8.91 12.34 7.86
C LEU A 169 8.80 10.84 8.11
N VAL A 170 7.61 10.30 8.31
CA VAL A 170 7.40 8.90 8.72
C VAL A 170 6.99 8.02 7.53
N THR A 171 6.34 8.58 6.51
CA THR A 171 5.88 7.84 5.33
C THR A 171 7.06 7.46 4.43
N THR A 172 7.16 6.15 4.13
CA THR A 172 7.99 5.63 3.05
C THR A 172 7.24 5.82 1.73
N GLY A 173 7.95 6.04 0.62
CA GLY A 173 7.38 6.42 -0.69
C GLY A 173 6.49 5.37 -1.38
N ASP A 174 5.92 4.42 -0.64
CA ASP A 174 4.97 3.43 -1.12
C ASP A 174 3.55 4.00 -1.14
N ASP A 175 3.32 4.97 -2.03
CA ASP A 175 1.98 5.43 -2.38
C ASP A 175 1.26 4.38 -3.25
N ASP A 176 0.92 3.25 -2.64
CA ASP A 176 -0.17 2.38 -3.06
C ASP A 176 -1.28 2.45 -2.00
N GLY A 177 -1.92 3.61 -1.90
CA GLY A 177 -3.33 3.75 -1.54
C GLY A 177 -3.81 3.22 -0.18
N SER A 178 -4.33 4.16 0.62
CA SER A 178 -5.34 3.97 1.67
C SER A 178 -4.86 3.25 2.95
N GLY A 179 -4.64 4.05 3.99
CA GLY A 179 -4.42 3.49 5.33
C GLY A 179 -4.27 4.47 6.49
N ALA A 180 -4.52 5.76 6.32
CA ALA A 180 -4.63 6.64 7.48
C ALA A 180 -5.94 6.30 8.22
N THR A 181 -5.80 5.66 9.38
CA THR A 181 -6.87 5.42 10.33
C THR A 181 -7.33 6.76 10.92
N ASP A 182 -8.17 7.47 10.17
CA ASP A 182 -8.97 8.61 10.64
C ASP A 182 -10.14 8.08 11.51
N ALA A 183 -9.81 7.53 12.68
CA ALA A 183 -10.77 7.41 13.77
C ALA A 183 -10.61 8.63 14.67
N ASP A 184 -11.72 9.24 15.06
CA ASP A 184 -11.84 10.36 16.01
C ASP A 184 -11.80 11.80 15.46
N ASP A 185 -12.37 12.05 14.27
CA ASP A 185 -13.01 13.35 14.00
C ASP A 185 -14.53 13.14 13.85
N PRO A 186 -15.35 13.50 14.85
CA PRO A 186 -16.80 13.26 14.83
C PRO A 186 -17.55 14.07 13.77
N ASP A 187 -16.90 15.06 13.14
CA ASP A 187 -17.49 15.86 12.06
C ASP A 187 -17.18 15.31 10.64
N ARG A 188 -16.29 14.31 10.51
CA ARG A 188 -15.96 13.72 9.21
C ARG A 188 -16.89 12.57 8.88
N THR A 189 -17.48 12.62 7.68
CA THR A 189 -18.27 11.49 7.17
C THR A 189 -17.36 10.25 7.05
N PRO A 190 -17.79 9.06 7.52
CA PRO A 190 -17.01 7.83 7.38
C PRO A 190 -16.73 7.48 5.91
N PRO A 191 -15.74 6.65 5.61
CA PRO A 191 -15.49 6.21 4.24
C PRO A 191 -16.72 5.51 3.66
N THR A 192 -16.93 5.66 2.35
CA THR A 192 -18.05 5.00 1.65
C THR A 192 -17.94 3.48 1.84
N PRO A 193 -19.00 2.80 2.32
CA PRO A 193 -19.01 1.35 2.46
C PRO A 193 -18.66 0.65 1.14
N GLU A 194 -17.91 -0.45 1.20
CA GLU A 194 -17.50 -1.19 -0.01
C GLU A 194 -18.70 -1.68 -0.83
N THR A 195 -19.80 -2.07 -0.17
CA THR A 195 -21.04 -2.48 -0.85
C THR A 195 -21.58 -1.38 -1.75
N LEU A 196 -21.68 -0.16 -1.23
CA LEU A 196 -22.14 1.01 -1.97
C LEU A 196 -21.16 1.40 -3.08
N LYS A 197 -19.84 1.30 -2.83
CA LYS A 197 -18.84 1.52 -3.89
C LYS A 197 -19.03 0.55 -5.05
N ASN A 198 -19.21 -0.73 -4.76
CA ASN A 198 -19.41 -1.77 -5.78
C ASN A 198 -20.72 -1.54 -6.55
N GLU A 199 -21.81 -1.23 -5.87
CA GLU A 199 -23.09 -0.90 -6.52
C GLU A 199 -22.94 0.28 -7.50
N LEU A 200 -22.25 1.36 -7.07
CA LEU A 200 -22.02 2.50 -7.94
C LEU A 200 -21.15 2.14 -9.14
N ILE A 201 -20.06 1.39 -8.93
CA ILE A 201 -19.10 1.04 -9.98
C ILE A 201 -19.69 0.05 -10.98
N PHE A 202 -20.30 -1.04 -10.51
CA PHE A 202 -20.70 -2.16 -11.36
C PHE A 202 -22.14 -2.03 -11.85
N ASP A 203 -23.06 -1.58 -10.99
CA ASP A 203 -24.50 -1.59 -11.31
C ASP A 203 -24.93 -0.26 -11.93
N ARG A 204 -24.56 0.88 -11.32
CA ARG A 204 -24.91 2.21 -11.85
C ARG A 204 -24.03 2.64 -13.01
N ALA A 205 -22.71 2.59 -12.85
CA ALA A 205 -21.77 3.12 -13.82
C ALA A 205 -21.30 2.09 -14.86
N GLY A 206 -21.51 0.79 -14.59
CA GLY A 206 -21.11 -0.28 -15.52
C GLY A 206 -19.61 -0.22 -15.90
N GLN A 207 -18.74 0.06 -14.92
CA GLN A 207 -17.30 0.26 -15.08
C GLN A 207 -16.91 1.37 -16.08
N GLN A 208 -17.76 2.39 -16.25
CA GLN A 208 -17.45 3.56 -17.06
C GLN A 208 -17.30 4.79 -16.19
N CYS A 209 -16.45 5.70 -16.64
CA CYS A 209 -16.35 7.02 -16.04
C CYS A 209 -17.64 7.79 -16.31
N GLU A 210 -18.38 8.21 -15.28
CA GLU A 210 -19.61 8.97 -15.43
C GLU A 210 -19.39 10.39 -16.00
N TRP A 211 -18.14 10.85 -16.06
CA TRP A 211 -17.79 12.15 -16.65
C TRP A 211 -17.51 12.07 -18.16
N CYS A 212 -16.58 11.20 -18.56
CA CYS A 212 -16.14 11.09 -19.96
C CYS A 212 -16.74 9.89 -20.71
N GLU A 213 -17.52 9.04 -20.02
CA GLU A 213 -18.26 7.91 -20.59
C GLU A 213 -17.37 6.82 -21.21
N GLU A 214 -16.08 6.84 -20.87
CA GLU A 214 -15.11 5.84 -21.32
C GLU A 214 -15.01 4.71 -20.28
N HIS A 215 -14.83 3.48 -20.77
CA HIS A 215 -14.57 2.32 -19.91
C HIS A 215 -13.20 2.45 -19.21
N THR A 216 -13.12 2.00 -17.96
CA THR A 216 -11.89 2.06 -17.18
C THR A 216 -11.74 0.81 -16.33
N ASP A 217 -10.54 0.25 -16.30
CA ASP A 217 -10.24 -0.94 -15.49
C ASP A 217 -10.25 -0.63 -13.98
N ASN A 218 -9.93 0.62 -13.64
CA ASN A 218 -9.82 1.11 -12.25
C ASN A 218 -10.74 2.32 -12.02
N PRO A 219 -12.07 2.16 -12.00
CA PRO A 219 -13.01 3.23 -11.65
C PRO A 219 -12.95 3.53 -10.16
N GLU A 220 -13.02 4.82 -9.82
CA GLU A 220 -12.94 5.32 -8.44
C GLU A 220 -14.18 6.15 -8.10
N VAL A 221 -14.69 6.01 -6.88
CA VAL A 221 -15.86 6.79 -6.40
C VAL A 221 -15.36 8.07 -5.75
N HIS A 222 -15.79 9.20 -6.31
CA HIS A 222 -15.46 10.54 -5.83
C HIS A 222 -16.64 11.17 -5.09
N HIS A 223 -16.37 11.79 -3.94
CA HIS A 223 -17.33 12.61 -3.20
C HIS A 223 -17.39 14.02 -3.77
N ILE A 224 -18.56 14.44 -4.27
CA ILE A 224 -18.73 15.78 -4.85
C ILE A 224 -18.64 16.87 -3.77
N GLU A 225 -19.31 16.66 -2.64
CA GLU A 225 -19.03 17.35 -1.38
C GLU A 225 -18.06 16.48 -0.57
N PRO A 226 -16.83 16.96 -0.29
CA PRO A 226 -15.83 16.17 0.39
C PRO A 226 -16.26 15.72 1.78
N ARG A 227 -15.78 14.54 2.19
CA ARG A 227 -16.00 14.01 3.55
C ARG A 227 -15.48 14.93 4.65
N ALA A 228 -14.39 15.64 4.38
CA ALA A 228 -13.79 16.62 5.29
C ALA A 228 -14.69 17.86 5.53
N GLU A 229 -15.67 18.09 4.65
CA GLU A 229 -16.67 19.16 4.78
C GLU A 229 -18.04 18.61 5.22
N GLY A 230 -18.09 17.35 5.69
CA GLY A 230 -19.33 16.70 6.10
C GLY A 230 -20.19 16.18 4.94
N GLY A 231 -19.63 16.06 3.73
CA GLY A 231 -20.38 15.56 2.57
C GLY A 231 -20.88 14.12 2.79
N PRO A 232 -22.15 13.81 2.48
CA PRO A 232 -22.76 12.52 2.82
C PRO A 232 -22.32 11.38 1.88
N ASN A 233 -22.46 10.13 2.36
CA ASN A 233 -22.31 8.91 1.54
C ASN A 233 -23.62 8.54 0.81
N GLU A 234 -24.26 9.55 0.23
CA GLU A 234 -25.51 9.37 -0.53
C GLU A 234 -25.19 9.26 -2.02
N PRO A 235 -25.89 8.39 -2.79
CA PRO A 235 -25.62 8.21 -4.22
C PRO A 235 -25.64 9.51 -5.03
N GLU A 236 -26.40 10.52 -4.61
CA GLU A 236 -26.49 11.85 -5.23
C GLU A 236 -25.21 12.70 -5.02
N ASN A 237 -24.44 12.39 -3.97
CA ASN A 237 -23.16 13.04 -3.67
C ASN A 237 -21.95 12.24 -4.19
N LEU A 238 -22.19 11.08 -4.81
CA LEU A 238 -21.14 10.16 -5.28
C LEU A 238 -21.16 10.08 -6.81
N ILE A 239 -19.98 10.12 -7.42
CA ILE A 239 -19.79 9.97 -8.86
C ILE A 239 -18.61 9.05 -9.14
N VAL A 240 -18.76 8.14 -10.11
CA VAL A 240 -17.72 7.21 -10.55
C VAL A 240 -16.86 7.87 -11.63
N LEU A 241 -15.56 7.97 -11.41
CA LEU A 241 -14.62 8.62 -12.32
C LEU A 241 -13.46 7.67 -12.67
N CYS A 242 -12.85 7.87 -13.85
CA CYS A 242 -11.54 7.29 -14.13
C CYS A 242 -10.45 8.07 -13.38
N PRO A 243 -9.24 7.50 -13.16
CA PRO A 243 -8.20 8.12 -12.34
C PRO A 243 -7.81 9.54 -12.80
N ASN A 244 -7.85 9.78 -14.12
CA ASN A 244 -7.57 11.10 -14.70
C ASN A 244 -8.62 12.15 -14.30
N HIS A 245 -9.91 11.80 -14.36
CA HIS A 245 -10.98 12.72 -14.00
C HIS A 245 -11.18 12.83 -12.50
N HIS A 246 -10.83 11.79 -11.73
CA HIS A 246 -10.77 11.85 -10.27
C HIS A 246 -9.77 12.92 -9.83
N ARG A 247 -8.52 12.84 -10.30
CA ARG A 247 -7.49 13.86 -10.03
C ARG A 247 -7.90 15.25 -10.53
N LEU A 248 -8.59 15.32 -11.67
CA LEU A 248 -9.06 16.61 -12.19
C LEU A 248 -10.15 17.22 -11.29
N ALA A 249 -11.01 16.39 -10.68
CA ALA A 249 -12.01 16.83 -9.71
C ALA A 249 -11.37 17.28 -8.39
N ASP A 250 -10.42 16.50 -7.85
CA ASP A 250 -9.68 16.83 -6.63
C ASP A 250 -8.97 18.19 -6.75
N ASN A 251 -8.38 18.46 -7.92
CA ASN A 251 -7.69 19.72 -8.21
C ASN A 251 -8.64 20.89 -8.56
N GLY A 252 -9.97 20.70 -8.49
CA GLY A 252 -10.97 21.72 -8.79
C GLY A 252 -11.17 22.01 -10.29
N GLY A 253 -10.54 21.25 -11.19
CA GLY A 253 -10.74 21.33 -12.63
C GLY A 253 -12.16 20.90 -13.05
N LEU A 254 -12.79 20.00 -12.28
CA LEU A 254 -14.22 19.71 -12.36
C LEU A 254 -14.94 20.34 -11.17
N THR A 255 -15.67 21.43 -11.42
CA THR A 255 -16.43 22.12 -10.36
C THR A 255 -17.56 21.24 -9.81
N ARG A 256 -17.79 21.27 -8.50
CA ARG A 256 -18.88 20.53 -7.82
C ARG A 256 -20.24 20.70 -8.48
N THR A 257 -20.59 21.93 -8.90
CA THR A 257 -21.86 22.22 -9.61
C THR A 257 -22.01 21.41 -10.89
N LYS A 258 -20.93 21.21 -11.66
CA LYS A 258 -20.96 20.41 -12.89
C LYS A 258 -21.12 18.92 -12.58
N LEU A 259 -20.43 18.43 -11.56
CA LEU A 259 -20.53 17.03 -11.12
C LEU A 259 -21.95 16.73 -10.63
N LYS A 260 -22.53 17.58 -9.75
CA LYS A 260 -23.92 17.46 -9.30
C LYS A 260 -24.92 17.49 -10.46
N ALA A 261 -24.70 18.37 -11.44
CA ALA A 261 -25.54 18.45 -12.64
C ALA A 261 -25.42 17.21 -13.54
N LYS A 262 -24.31 16.47 -13.50
CA LYS A 262 -24.14 15.20 -14.22
C LYS A 262 -24.87 14.07 -13.49
N VAL A 263 -24.61 13.91 -12.19
CA VAL A 263 -25.25 12.88 -11.34
C VAL A 263 -26.78 13.02 -11.32
N SER A 264 -27.30 14.23 -11.13
CA SER A 264 -28.76 14.46 -11.11
C SER A 264 -29.46 14.06 -12.42
N ARG A 265 -28.79 14.22 -13.57
CA ARG A 265 -29.33 13.75 -14.86
C ARG A 265 -29.34 12.23 -14.94
N GLN A 266 -28.27 11.59 -14.51
CA GLN A 266 -28.17 10.12 -14.49
C GLN A 266 -29.21 9.49 -13.56
N MET A 267 -29.41 10.05 -12.36
CA MET A 267 -30.43 9.58 -11.42
C MET A 267 -31.85 9.70 -11.99
N ALA A 268 -32.12 10.77 -12.73
CA ALA A 268 -33.42 10.95 -13.40
C ALA A 268 -33.66 9.93 -14.53
N ASP A 269 -32.60 9.44 -15.16
CA ASP A 269 -32.69 8.41 -16.19
C ASP A 269 -32.76 7.01 -15.58
N TRP A 270 -32.03 6.75 -14.50
CA TRP A 270 -32.04 5.48 -13.76
C TRP A 270 -33.41 5.20 -13.11
N SER A 271 -33.98 6.18 -12.42
CA SER A 271 -35.32 6.07 -11.80
C SER A 271 -36.48 5.85 -12.79
N ARG A 272 -36.23 5.95 -14.11
CA ARG A 272 -37.22 5.65 -15.16
C ARG A 272 -37.05 4.26 -15.76
N ALA A 273 -35.94 3.58 -15.48
CA ALA A 273 -35.64 2.26 -16.02
C ALA A 273 -36.18 1.12 -15.14
N ASP A 274 -36.51 1.42 -13.87
CA ASP A 274 -37.21 0.54 -12.91
C ASP A 274 -38.74 0.69 -12.96
#